data_AF-X0RUM2-F1
#
_entry.id   AF-X0RUM2-F1
#
_cell.length_a   1.000
_cell.length_b   1.000
_cell.length_c   1.000
_cell.angle_alpha   90.00
_cell.angle_beta   90.00
_cell.angle_gamma   90.00
#
_symmetry.space_group_name_H-M   'P 1'
#
loop_
_entity.id
_entity.type
_entity.pdbx_description
1 polymer ?
#
loop_
_entity_poly.entity_id
_entity_poly.type
_entity_poly.pdbx_seq_one_letter_code
_entity_poly.pdbx_strand_id
1 'polypeptide(L)' 'MQMLNNTNNLRVAKYFNLSEFACPCCNLVMLHPKLLAKLVELRNILESPVYITSG' A
#
# COMPACT_ATOMS: atom_id res chain seq x y z
N MET A 1 12.44 7.10 -25.04
CA MET A 1 11.27 6.32 -24.62
C MET A 1 10.82 6.87 -23.28
N GLN A 2 9.67 7.53 -23.20
CA GLN A 2 9.10 7.89 -21.90
C GLN A 2 8.64 6.58 -21.25
N MET A 3 9.37 6.11 -20.23
CA MET A 3 8.85 5.06 -19.38
C MET A 3 7.63 5.63 -18.67
N LEU A 4 6.47 5.03 -18.90
CA LEU A 4 5.26 5.30 -18.15
C LEU A 4 5.54 4.94 -16.69
N ASN A 5 5.98 5.92 -15.89
CA ASN A 5 5.92 5.90 -14.42
C ASN A 5 4.45 5.96 -13.99
N ASN A 6 3.64 5.04 -14.51
CA ASN A 6 2.25 4.95 -14.12
C ASN A 6 2.27 4.39 -12.71
N THR A 7 1.99 5.26 -11.75
CA THR A 7 1.93 4.99 -10.32
C THR A 7 1.32 3.61 -10.08
N ASN A 8 1.97 2.77 -9.29
CA ASN A 8 1.55 1.41 -8.98
C ASN A 8 0.20 1.38 -8.23
N ASN A 9 -0.89 1.73 -8.90
CA ASN A 9 -2.26 1.75 -8.41
C ASN A 9 -2.86 0.33 -8.38
N LEU A 10 -1.99 -0.68 -8.30
CA LEU A 10 -2.39 -2.06 -8.11
C LEU A 10 -3.05 -2.17 -6.74
N ARG A 11 -4.32 -2.53 -6.71
CA ARG A 11 -5.01 -2.83 -5.46
C ARG A 11 -4.48 -4.16 -4.91
N VAL A 12 -3.74 -4.10 -3.80
CA VAL A 12 -3.16 -5.29 -3.14
C VAL A 12 -4.10 -5.92 -2.12
N ALA A 13 -5.05 -5.14 -1.61
CA ALA A 13 -6.15 -5.61 -0.77
C ALA A 13 -7.37 -4.71 -0.93
N LYS A 14 -8.54 -5.13 -0.43
CA LYS A 14 -9.83 -4.43 -0.58
C LYS A 14 -9.73 -2.92 -0.32
N TYR A 15 -8.92 -2.51 0.66
CA TYR A 15 -8.78 -1.13 1.08
C TYR A 15 -7.38 -0.54 0.88
N PHE A 16 -6.46 -1.26 0.21
CA PHE A 16 -5.06 -0.86 0.09
C PHE A 16 -4.55 -1.00 -1.35
N ASN A 17 -3.83 0.03 -1.82
CA ASN A 17 -3.11 0.09 -3.08
C ASN A 17 -1.60 -0.04 -2.83
N LEU A 18 -0.87 -0.61 -3.80
CA LEU A 18 0.57 -0.83 -3.68
C LEU A 18 1.35 0.50 -3.51
N SER A 19 0.88 1.57 -4.16
CA SER A 19 1.46 2.92 -4.07
C SER A 19 1.45 3.52 -2.66
N GLU A 20 0.55 3.09 -1.78
CA GLU A 20 0.49 3.57 -0.39
C GLU A 20 1.68 3.06 0.45
N PHE A 21 2.36 2.01 -0.01
CA PHE A 21 3.52 1.40 0.64
C PHE A 21 4.85 1.79 -0.02
N ALA A 22 4.85 2.79 -0.89
CA ALA A 22 6.07 3.23 -1.55
C ALA A 22 6.94 4.07 -0.61
N CYS A 23 8.26 3.86 -0.63
CA CYS A 23 9.18 4.80 0.02
C CYS A 23 9.05 6.15 -0.71
N PRO A 24 8.77 7.27 -0.01
CA PRO A 24 8.73 8.58 -0.65
C PRO A 24 10.07 9.01 -1.24
N CYS A 25 11.17 8.38 -0.80
CA CYS A 25 12.53 8.65 -1.23
C CYS A 25 12.85 8.14 -2.64
N CYS A 26 12.36 6.95 -2.99
CA CYS A 26 12.79 6.22 -4.20
C CYS A 26 11.64 5.50 -4.92
N ASN A 27 10.42 5.58 -4.41
CA ASN A 27 9.20 4.94 -4.92
C ASN A 27 9.28 3.40 -5.02
N LEU A 28 10.27 2.78 -4.38
CA LEU A 28 10.34 1.33 -4.22
C LEU A 28 9.30 0.88 -3.19
N VAL A 29 8.73 -0.30 -3.42
CA VAL A 29 7.75 -0.90 -2.51
C VAL A 29 8.29 -2.24 -2.04
N MET A 30 8.39 -2.41 -0.73
CA MET A 30 8.67 -3.69 -0.08
C MET A 30 7.53 -4.03 0.86
N LEU A 31 6.59 -4.86 0.40
CA LEU A 31 5.40 -5.21 1.17
C LEU A 31 5.38 -6.69 1.55
N HIS A 32 5.53 -6.98 2.83
CA HIS A 32 5.44 -8.35 3.34
C HIS A 32 3.96 -8.82 3.42
N PRO A 33 3.59 -10.01 2.92
CA PRO A 33 2.20 -10.47 2.90
C PRO A 33 1.53 -10.51 4.28
N LYS A 34 2.27 -10.93 5.32
CA LYS A 34 1.77 -10.94 6.71
C LYS A 34 1.43 -9.54 7.25
N LEU A 35 2.19 -8.51 6.86
CA LEU A 35 1.90 -7.13 7.25
C LEU A 35 0.58 -6.67 6.63
N LEU A 36 0.42 -6.90 5.31
CA LEU A 36 -0.81 -6.56 4.60
C LEU A 36 -2.05 -7.25 5.23
N ALA A 37 -1.94 -8.54 5.58
CA ALA A 37 -3.01 -9.26 6.27
C ALA A 37 -3.38 -8.61 7.60
N LYS A 38 -2.38 -8.24 8.42
CA LYS A 38 -2.61 -7.60 9.72
C LYS A 38 -3.18 -6.18 9.60
N LEU A 39 -2.85 -5.43 8.56
CA LEU A 39 -3.45 -4.13 8.29
C LEU A 39 -4.93 -4.23 7.89
N VAL A 40 -5.29 -5.28 7.13
CA VAL A 40 -6.70 -5.58 6.82
C VAL A 40 -7.47 -5.94 8.08
N GLU A 41 -6.91 -6.81 8.94
CA GLU A 41 -7.49 -7.14 10.25
C GLU A 41 -7.68 -5.89 11.12
N LEU A 42 -6.64 -5.07 11.25
CA LEU A 42 -6.67 -3.83 12.04
C LEU A 42 -7.78 -2.90 11.56
N ARG A 43 -7.89 -2.67 10.25
CA ARG A 43 -8.94 -1.82 9.68
C ARG A 43 -10.34 -2.37 9.97
N ASN A 44 -10.53 -3.69 9.94
CA ASN A 44 -11.82 -4.29 10.27
C ASN A 44 -12.16 -4.12 11.75
N ILE A 45 -11.17 -4.21 12.66
CA ILE A 45 -11.36 -4.00 14.10
C ILE A 45 -11.71 -2.54 14.42
N LEU A 46 -11.05 -1.59 13.75
CA LEU A 46 -11.27 -0.17 13.98
C LEU A 46 -12.58 0.34 13.37
N GLU A 47 -13.18 -0.42 12.45
CA GLU A 47 -14.33 -0.01 11.63
C GLU A 47 -14.13 1.37 10.95
N SER A 48 -12.87 1.75 10.74
CA SER A 48 -12.46 3.08 10.32
C SER A 48 -11.27 3.00 9.35
N PRO A 49 -11.11 3.95 8.42
CA PRO A 49 -9.97 3.95 7.49
C PRO A 49 -8.61 3.94 8.20
N VAL A 50 -7.71 3.09 7.71
CA VAL A 50 -6.28 3.10 8.06
C VAL A 50 -5.54 3.61 6.82
N TYR A 51 -4.84 4.73 6.98
CA TYR A 51 -4.05 5.35 5.91
C TYR A 51 -2.58 5.02 6.09
N ILE A 52 -1.94 4.54 5.04
CA ILE A 52 -0.49 4.33 4.99
C ILE A 52 0.12 5.51 4.25
N THR A 53 1.08 6.18 4.90
CA THR A 53 1.71 7.39 4.36
C THR A 53 3.10 7.15 3.78
N SER A 54 3.68 5.98 4.05
CA SER A 54 4.99 5.54 3.56
C SER A 54 5.21 4.05 3.86
N GLY A 55 6.10 3.41 3.11
CA GLY A 55 6.64 2.08 3.39
C GLY A 55 8.16 2.04 3.40
#